data_AF-A0A7S4QEA7-F1
#
_entry.id   AF-A0A7S4QEA7-F1
#
_cell.length_a   1.000
_cell.length_b   1.000
_cell.length_c   1.000
_cell.angle_alpha   90.00
_cell.angle_beta   90.00
_cell.angle_gamma   90.00
#
_symmetry.space_group_name_H-M   'P 1'
#
loop_
_entity.id
_entity.type
_entity.pdbx_description
1 polymer ?
#
loop_
_entity_poly.entity_id
_entity_poly.type
_entity_poly.pdbx_seq_one_letter_code
_entity_poly.pdbx_strand_id
1 'polypeptide(L)'
;MPEAVKDPCASFRDGRRGISRACYAALWLAQCSTQRWKEHWQHLGQRTRRMTIEDANLDINGHKPFSCRGREMNSDTCGWLSAFLDAAVVQLFIAALPKFSAERPPDGLERDAYGDNILDLADASRVACKYQHVMLKILFQRVPELFANATLNRAIHRRLLKGVPYEALKDLLLSAPPHELLVGERAGFAALRAASEVPFGRLLWPHGVSMDNCAVVGFLSPICRGYFGSGEPLNTTLLVSFYRHKDPGLPSTLAEQLTKSKDPRLRISGWLAMADRRRNLGSEYAEALDAAFSEFRRALFAQQVSMETMIPSHGPPTHLVWHYLDKLSLPLSVLVPVQTRKGATSEPHLPRLEMSVLPDRDLISDHVRNTHNFHCPGSFMDLLTHEAEARPGELLWVVEVGGFLGDCLLWAAGWLGPQRLRALEVEPVAGATSRLQQTLARNGLSDAVSVRTEAMGDGKYHDVGSLHICSRKRPSHPNFSVLQHILPKAPAEPDTRPVEGQCKQWLRALDDVLEEWPALPREGSIDIVRVKAAGSEPLIVAGLARHLAGGTFSSTG
;
A
#
# COMPACT_ATOMS: atom_id res chain seq x y z
N MET A 1 45.77 -11.91 -36.47
CA MET A 1 44.80 -11.56 -35.42
C MET A 1 43.95 -12.78 -35.15
N PRO A 2 43.73 -13.22 -33.90
CA PRO A 2 42.82 -14.33 -33.63
C PRO A 2 41.40 -13.89 -34.01
N GLU A 3 40.66 -14.75 -34.73
CA GLU A 3 39.25 -14.52 -35.06
C GLU A 3 38.46 -14.27 -33.77
N ALA A 4 37.69 -13.19 -33.75
CA ALA A 4 36.83 -12.86 -32.63
C ALA A 4 35.88 -14.03 -32.36
N VAL A 5 35.97 -14.61 -31.16
CA VAL A 5 35.05 -15.64 -30.68
C VAL A 5 33.65 -15.03 -30.72
N LYS A 6 32.80 -15.48 -31.66
CA LYS A 6 31.40 -15.05 -31.75
C LYS A 6 30.70 -15.35 -30.42
N ASP A 7 29.91 -14.39 -29.94
CA ASP A 7 29.11 -14.51 -28.73
C ASP A 7 28.30 -15.82 -28.76
N PRO A 8 28.61 -16.79 -27.88
CA PRO A 8 28.00 -18.11 -27.88
C PRO A 8 26.50 -18.08 -27.54
N CYS A 9 25.96 -16.92 -27.12
CA CYS A 9 24.55 -16.73 -26.82
C CYS A 9 23.75 -16.09 -27.97
N ALA A 10 24.38 -15.80 -29.12
CA ALA A 10 23.73 -15.08 -30.22
C ALA A 10 22.51 -15.84 -30.78
N SER A 11 22.57 -17.17 -30.90
CA SER A 11 21.45 -17.99 -31.37
C SER A 11 20.28 -18.06 -30.38
N PHE A 12 20.55 -17.91 -29.08
CA PHE A 12 19.49 -17.79 -28.06
C PHE A 12 18.76 -16.44 -28.18
N ARG A 13 19.48 -15.34 -28.42
CA ARG A 13 18.88 -14.01 -28.64
C ARG A 13 17.84 -14.01 -29.77
N ASP A 14 18.11 -14.79 -30.82
CA ASP A 14 17.24 -14.90 -31.99
C ASP A 14 16.04 -15.86 -31.77
N GLY A 15 16.11 -16.74 -30.76
CA GLY A 15 15.06 -17.68 -30.36
C GLY A 15 13.86 -17.07 -29.61
N ARG A 16 13.80 -15.74 -29.49
CA ARG A 16 12.78 -14.96 -28.76
C ARG A 16 11.31 -15.23 -29.14
N ARG A 17 11.04 -15.99 -30.20
CA ARG A 17 9.69 -16.17 -30.78
C ARG A 17 8.92 -17.38 -30.24
N GLY A 18 9.50 -18.21 -29.38
CA GLY A 18 8.85 -19.46 -28.93
C GLY A 18 8.85 -19.74 -27.42
N ILE A 19 9.49 -18.91 -26.60
CA ILE A 19 9.65 -19.14 -25.16
C ILE A 19 9.36 -17.83 -24.41
N SER A 20 8.65 -17.87 -23.27
CA SER A 20 8.39 -16.66 -22.49
C SER A 20 9.69 -16.01 -22.02
N ARG A 21 9.74 -14.68 -21.97
CA ARG A 21 10.96 -13.93 -21.60
C ARG A 21 11.51 -14.31 -20.22
N ALA A 22 10.65 -14.66 -19.27
CA ALA A 22 11.05 -15.10 -17.94
C ALA A 22 11.74 -16.48 -17.98
N CYS A 23 11.20 -17.41 -18.77
CA CYS A 23 11.79 -18.72 -18.99
C CYS A 23 13.12 -18.60 -19.76
N TYR A 24 13.18 -17.72 -20.75
CA TYR A 24 14.42 -17.37 -21.44
C TYR A 24 15.49 -16.81 -20.49
N ALA A 25 15.13 -15.88 -19.59
CA ALA A 25 16.06 -15.29 -18.63
C ALA A 25 16.57 -16.33 -17.61
N ALA A 26 15.70 -17.21 -17.12
CA ALA A 26 16.08 -18.30 -16.22
C ALA A 26 16.97 -19.34 -16.91
N LEU A 27 16.65 -19.73 -18.16
CA LEU A 27 17.49 -20.62 -18.97
C LEU A 27 18.85 -19.98 -19.27
N TRP A 28 18.87 -18.68 -19.59
CA TRP A 28 20.11 -17.95 -19.84
C TRP A 28 20.98 -17.87 -18.58
N LEU A 29 20.40 -17.54 -17.41
CA LEU A 29 21.10 -17.53 -16.13
C LEU A 29 21.61 -18.92 -15.75
N ALA A 30 20.82 -19.98 -15.93
CA ALA A 30 21.22 -21.34 -15.59
C ALA A 30 22.29 -21.91 -16.53
N GLN A 31 22.24 -21.59 -17.83
CA GLN A 31 23.07 -22.26 -18.83
C GLN A 31 24.26 -21.42 -19.35
N CYS A 32 24.17 -20.09 -19.33
CA CYS A 32 25.21 -19.23 -19.92
C CYS A 32 26.14 -18.58 -18.87
N SER A 33 25.81 -18.66 -17.58
CA SER A 33 26.61 -18.02 -16.50
C SER A 33 27.61 -18.95 -15.80
N THR A 34 27.62 -20.26 -16.09
CA THR A 34 28.46 -21.23 -15.34
C THR A 34 29.69 -21.70 -16.10
N GLN A 35 30.83 -21.77 -15.40
CA GLN A 35 32.14 -22.20 -15.94
C GLN A 35 32.10 -23.65 -16.48
N ARG A 36 31.23 -24.48 -15.92
CA ARG A 36 31.00 -25.89 -16.28
C ARG A 36 30.42 -26.08 -17.69
N TRP A 37 29.67 -25.09 -18.20
CA TRP A 37 29.14 -25.14 -19.58
C TRP A 37 30.20 -24.82 -20.64
N LYS A 38 31.18 -23.95 -20.35
CA LYS A 38 32.33 -23.74 -21.26
C LYS A 38 33.11 -25.03 -21.51
N GLU A 39 33.29 -25.84 -20.46
CA GLU A 39 33.95 -27.15 -20.53
C GLU A 39 33.10 -28.18 -21.29
N HIS A 40 31.79 -28.22 -21.03
CA HIS A 40 30.87 -29.12 -21.74
C HIS A 40 30.70 -28.75 -23.22
N TRP A 41 30.75 -27.45 -23.56
CA TRP A 41 30.69 -26.97 -24.94
C TRP A 41 32.00 -27.15 -25.71
N GLN A 42 33.16 -27.08 -25.05
CA GLN A 42 34.42 -27.52 -25.67
C GLN A 42 34.38 -29.01 -26.02
N HIS A 43 33.72 -29.82 -25.18
CA HIS A 43 33.52 -31.25 -25.41
C HIS A 43 32.46 -31.54 -26.49
N LEU A 44 31.38 -30.77 -26.56
CA LEU A 44 30.34 -30.84 -27.60
C LEU A 44 30.83 -30.28 -28.94
N GLY A 45 31.64 -29.23 -28.94
CA GLY A 45 32.27 -28.61 -30.11
C GLY A 45 33.25 -29.51 -30.86
N GLN A 46 33.75 -30.56 -30.21
CA GLN A 46 34.50 -31.64 -30.86
C GLN A 46 33.57 -32.69 -31.48
N ARG A 47 32.36 -32.89 -30.93
CA ARG A 47 31.34 -33.83 -31.40
C ARG A 47 30.48 -33.27 -32.54
N THR A 48 30.12 -31.98 -32.49
CA THR A 48 29.25 -31.30 -33.45
C THR A 48 29.89 -31.06 -34.82
N ARG A 49 31.21 -31.20 -34.95
CA ARG A 49 31.89 -31.21 -36.27
C ARG A 49 31.49 -32.40 -37.16
N ARG A 50 30.76 -33.37 -36.63
CA ARG A 50 30.30 -34.58 -37.34
C ARG A 50 28.79 -34.79 -37.33
N MET A 51 28.02 -33.90 -36.71
CA MET A 51 26.56 -34.01 -36.65
C MET A 51 25.93 -33.20 -37.78
N THR A 52 24.94 -33.79 -38.46
CA THR A 52 24.10 -33.06 -39.41
C THR A 52 23.00 -32.28 -38.67
N ILE A 53 22.40 -31.30 -39.34
CA ILE A 53 21.27 -30.52 -38.78
C ILE A 53 20.07 -31.42 -38.44
N GLU A 54 19.90 -32.53 -39.15
CA GLU A 54 18.84 -33.50 -38.87
C GLU A 54 19.11 -34.29 -37.57
N ASP A 55 20.38 -34.65 -37.31
CA ASP A 55 20.77 -35.30 -36.04
C ASP A 55 20.53 -34.37 -34.85
N ALA A 56 20.83 -33.07 -35.00
CA ALA A 56 20.58 -32.07 -33.95
C ALA A 56 19.08 -31.86 -33.69
N ASN A 57 18.26 -31.87 -34.74
CA ASN A 57 16.81 -31.75 -34.60
C ASN A 57 16.16 -33.00 -33.99
N LEU A 58 16.70 -34.19 -34.24
CA LEU A 58 16.24 -35.43 -33.59
C LEU A 58 16.58 -35.47 -32.10
N ASP A 59 17.74 -34.94 -31.70
CA ASP A 59 18.15 -34.87 -30.29
C ASP A 59 17.31 -33.81 -29.52
N ILE A 60 17.06 -32.66 -30.14
CA ILE A 60 16.21 -31.59 -29.58
C ILE A 60 14.75 -32.03 -29.45
N ASN A 61 14.21 -32.77 -30.44
CA ASN A 61 12.84 -33.27 -30.40
C ASN A 61 12.69 -34.56 -29.56
N GLY A 62 13.77 -35.31 -29.35
CA GLY A 62 13.82 -36.52 -28.53
C GLY A 62 13.92 -36.23 -27.03
N HIS A 63 14.49 -35.09 -26.65
CA HIS A 63 14.35 -34.57 -25.30
C HIS A 63 12.96 -33.98 -25.13
N LYS A 64 12.07 -34.73 -24.45
CA LYS A 64 10.83 -34.19 -23.87
C LYS A 64 11.14 -32.80 -23.35
N PRO A 65 10.38 -31.76 -23.74
CA PRO A 65 10.72 -30.38 -23.48
C PRO A 65 11.14 -30.31 -22.03
N PHE A 66 12.39 -29.92 -21.77
CA PHE A 66 12.89 -29.70 -20.43
C PHE A 66 11.82 -28.87 -19.76
N SER A 67 11.02 -29.50 -18.91
CA SER A 67 9.84 -28.85 -18.41
C SER A 67 10.41 -27.83 -17.46
N CYS A 68 10.42 -26.57 -17.89
CA CYS A 68 10.57 -25.38 -17.05
C CYS A 68 9.34 -25.27 -16.11
N ARG A 69 9.02 -26.41 -15.47
CA ARG A 69 7.97 -26.72 -14.51
C ARG A 69 8.63 -27.31 -13.25
N GLY A 70 9.84 -26.86 -12.93
CA GLY A 70 10.39 -27.07 -11.60
C GLY A 70 9.48 -26.38 -10.58
N ARG A 71 9.31 -26.96 -9.39
CA ARG A 71 8.54 -26.34 -8.29
C ARG A 71 8.96 -24.89 -8.02
N GLU A 72 10.24 -24.57 -8.22
CA GLU A 72 10.80 -23.23 -8.01
C GLU A 72 10.29 -22.18 -9.02
N MET A 73 10.08 -22.53 -10.30
CA MET A 73 9.48 -21.58 -11.25
C MET A 73 8.00 -21.33 -10.96
N ASN A 74 7.31 -22.29 -10.35
CA ASN A 74 5.92 -22.10 -9.94
C ASN A 74 5.84 -21.08 -8.80
N SER A 75 6.69 -21.16 -7.78
CA SER A 75 6.70 -20.18 -6.68
C SER A 75 7.04 -18.77 -7.18
N ASP A 76 8.01 -18.64 -8.09
CA ASP A 76 8.38 -17.33 -8.66
C ASP A 76 7.24 -16.75 -9.48
N THR A 77 6.57 -17.56 -10.31
CA THR A 77 5.41 -17.13 -11.10
C THR A 77 4.27 -16.63 -10.20
N CYS A 78 3.94 -17.38 -9.14
CA CYS A 78 2.94 -16.98 -8.16
C CYS A 78 3.32 -15.65 -7.49
N GLY A 79 4.57 -15.51 -7.06
CA GLY A 79 5.09 -14.32 -6.40
C GLY A 79 5.03 -13.08 -7.29
N TRP A 80 5.47 -13.19 -8.55
CA TRP A 80 5.39 -12.10 -9.52
C TRP A 80 3.95 -11.67 -9.81
N LEU A 81 3.04 -12.62 -9.98
CA LEU A 81 1.65 -12.31 -10.25
C LEU A 81 0.96 -11.69 -9.01
N SER A 82 1.29 -12.18 -7.82
CA SER A 82 0.85 -11.58 -6.54
C SER A 82 1.31 -10.13 -6.43
N ALA A 83 2.60 -9.86 -6.68
CA ALA A 83 3.15 -8.51 -6.68
C ALA A 83 2.50 -7.60 -7.73
N PHE A 84 2.20 -8.12 -8.93
CA PHE A 84 1.45 -7.38 -9.94
C PHE A 84 0.04 -7.02 -9.46
N LEU A 85 -0.71 -7.99 -8.93
CA LEU A 85 -2.07 -7.77 -8.45
C LEU A 85 -2.10 -6.72 -7.34
N ASP A 86 -1.16 -6.81 -6.38
CA ASP A 86 -1.00 -5.79 -5.34
C ASP A 86 -0.69 -4.40 -5.92
N ALA A 87 0.28 -4.30 -6.83
CA ALA A 87 0.67 -3.04 -7.44
C ALA A 87 -0.46 -2.41 -8.29
N ALA A 88 -1.18 -3.23 -9.07
CA ALA A 88 -2.29 -2.77 -9.91
C ALA A 88 -3.42 -2.16 -9.06
N VAL A 89 -3.71 -2.78 -7.92
CA VAL A 89 -4.73 -2.30 -6.98
C VAL A 89 -4.30 -0.97 -6.35
N VAL A 90 -3.04 -0.86 -5.90
CA VAL A 90 -2.49 0.40 -5.37
C VAL A 90 -2.58 1.52 -6.41
N GLN A 91 -2.23 1.24 -7.68
CA GLN A 91 -2.31 2.21 -8.76
C GLN A 91 -3.74 2.69 -9.04
N LEU A 92 -4.74 1.80 -9.04
CA LEU A 92 -6.14 2.19 -9.21
C LEU A 92 -6.62 3.18 -8.15
N PHE A 93 -6.14 3.02 -6.92
CA PHE A 93 -6.56 3.85 -5.79
C PHE A 93 -5.81 5.18 -5.72
N ILE A 94 -4.50 5.18 -6.01
CA ILE A 94 -3.68 6.41 -5.99
C ILE A 94 -3.98 7.28 -7.21
N ALA A 95 -4.10 6.70 -8.39
CA ALA A 95 -3.95 7.43 -9.64
C ALA A 95 -5.24 8.09 -10.17
N ALA A 96 -6.19 8.48 -9.31
CA ALA A 96 -7.48 9.15 -9.64
C ALA A 96 -7.59 9.46 -11.14
N LEU A 97 -8.34 8.62 -11.86
CA LEU A 97 -8.02 8.07 -13.18
C LEU A 97 -8.17 8.94 -14.45
N PRO A 98 -8.31 10.28 -14.46
CA PRO A 98 -8.20 11.00 -15.73
C PRO A 98 -6.82 10.88 -16.40
N LYS A 99 -5.73 10.70 -15.63
CA LYS A 99 -4.35 10.72 -16.20
C LYS A 99 -3.80 9.39 -16.71
N PHE A 100 -4.38 8.25 -16.33
CA PHE A 100 -3.85 6.94 -16.76
C PHE A 100 -4.03 6.68 -18.27
N SER A 101 -5.02 7.35 -18.89
CA SER A 101 -5.34 7.16 -20.31
C SER A 101 -4.58 8.06 -21.28
N ALA A 102 -3.95 9.16 -20.82
CA ALA A 102 -3.47 10.21 -21.73
C ALA A 102 -1.96 10.55 -21.64
N GLU A 103 -1.30 10.37 -20.50
CA GLU A 103 0.11 10.79 -20.35
C GLU A 103 1.00 9.58 -20.01
N ARG A 104 2.16 9.53 -20.66
CA ARG A 104 3.11 8.41 -20.70
C ARG A 104 3.38 7.82 -19.31
N PRO A 105 3.54 6.48 -19.18
CA PRO A 105 4.17 5.94 -17.97
C PRO A 105 5.56 6.56 -17.81
N PRO A 106 6.08 6.68 -16.58
CA PRO A 106 7.41 7.21 -16.33
C PRO A 106 8.44 6.54 -17.27
N ASP A 107 9.26 7.36 -17.92
CA ASP A 107 10.13 6.97 -19.03
C ASP A 107 10.92 5.68 -18.73
N GLY A 108 10.76 4.65 -19.57
CA GLY A 108 11.66 3.48 -19.58
C GLY A 108 11.01 2.09 -19.56
N LEU A 109 9.72 1.95 -19.24
CA LEU A 109 9.00 0.67 -19.34
C LEU A 109 8.06 0.69 -20.55
N GLU A 110 8.51 0.08 -21.66
CA GLU A 110 7.64 -0.19 -22.81
C GLU A 110 6.39 -0.94 -22.32
N ARG A 111 5.20 -0.29 -22.36
CA ARG A 111 3.92 -0.90 -21.94
C ARG A 111 3.67 -2.25 -22.59
N ASP A 112 4.16 -2.42 -23.82
CA ASP A 112 4.01 -3.65 -24.60
C ASP A 112 4.82 -4.82 -24.03
N ALA A 113 6.04 -4.54 -23.53
CA ALA A 113 6.89 -5.56 -22.91
C ALA A 113 6.29 -6.07 -21.59
N TYR A 114 5.65 -5.19 -20.82
CA TYR A 114 4.95 -5.57 -19.60
C TYR A 114 3.66 -6.37 -19.90
N GLY A 115 2.94 -5.95 -20.95
CA GLY A 115 1.74 -6.61 -21.43
C GLY A 115 1.95 -8.04 -21.94
N ASP A 116 3.08 -8.31 -22.60
CA ASP A 116 3.39 -9.69 -23.01
C ASP A 116 3.78 -10.58 -21.84
N ASN A 117 4.56 -10.06 -20.90
CA ASN A 117 4.94 -10.79 -19.70
C ASN A 117 3.71 -11.21 -18.88
N ILE A 118 2.71 -10.34 -18.73
CA ILE A 118 1.53 -10.69 -17.93
C ILE A 118 0.66 -11.76 -18.58
N LEU A 119 0.55 -11.80 -19.91
CA LEU A 119 -0.20 -12.84 -20.62
C LEU A 119 0.50 -14.19 -20.52
N ASP A 120 1.83 -14.20 -20.61
CA ASP A 120 2.62 -15.42 -20.42
C ASP A 120 2.53 -15.92 -18.97
N LEU A 121 2.57 -15.01 -17.99
CA LEU A 121 2.30 -15.33 -16.58
C LEU A 121 0.87 -15.84 -16.37
N ALA A 122 -0.12 -15.31 -17.09
CA ALA A 122 -1.51 -15.79 -17.05
C ALA A 122 -1.63 -17.26 -17.49
N ASP A 123 -0.92 -17.64 -18.55
CA ASP A 123 -0.94 -19.00 -19.05
C ASP A 123 -0.18 -19.96 -18.11
N ALA A 124 0.97 -19.54 -17.58
CA ALA A 124 1.74 -20.32 -16.60
C ALA A 124 0.98 -20.52 -15.27
N SER A 125 0.33 -19.46 -14.79
CA SER A 125 -0.43 -19.47 -13.52
C SER A 125 -1.64 -20.40 -13.55
N ARG A 126 -2.20 -20.72 -14.72
CA ARG A 126 -3.35 -21.63 -14.83
C ARG A 126 -3.13 -22.97 -14.13
N VAL A 127 -1.89 -23.47 -14.14
CA VAL A 127 -1.51 -24.72 -13.48
C VAL A 127 -0.86 -24.49 -12.13
N ALA A 128 0.01 -23.46 -12.03
CA ALA A 128 0.84 -23.20 -10.85
C ALA A 128 0.10 -22.48 -9.71
N CYS A 129 -0.75 -21.51 -10.04
CA CYS A 129 -1.47 -20.63 -9.11
C CYS A 129 -2.90 -20.38 -9.60
N LYS A 130 -3.78 -21.35 -9.36
CA LYS A 130 -5.19 -21.29 -9.81
C LYS A 130 -5.90 -20.04 -9.32
N TYR A 131 -5.63 -19.62 -8.08
CA TYR A 131 -6.27 -18.45 -7.49
C TYR A 131 -5.88 -17.16 -8.22
N GLN A 132 -4.58 -16.89 -8.34
CA GLN A 132 -4.07 -15.72 -9.04
C GLN A 132 -4.47 -15.71 -10.53
N HIS A 133 -4.54 -16.87 -11.18
CA HIS A 133 -5.07 -16.99 -12.54
C HIS A 133 -6.55 -16.54 -12.63
N VAL A 134 -7.38 -17.02 -11.70
CA VAL A 134 -8.80 -16.62 -11.62
C VAL A 134 -8.94 -15.12 -11.33
N MET A 135 -8.12 -14.57 -10.44
CA MET A 135 -8.08 -13.12 -10.15
C MET A 135 -7.71 -12.30 -11.37
N LEU A 136 -6.67 -12.71 -12.10
CA LEU A 136 -6.23 -12.01 -13.29
C LEU A 136 -7.33 -12.01 -14.38
N LYS A 137 -8.04 -13.13 -14.56
CA LYS A 137 -9.21 -13.19 -15.45
C LYS A 137 -10.31 -12.21 -15.01
N ILE A 138 -10.60 -12.12 -13.72
CA ILE A 138 -11.58 -11.17 -13.19
C ILE A 138 -11.14 -9.75 -13.47
N LEU A 139 -9.87 -9.40 -13.25
CA LEU A 139 -9.35 -8.07 -13.55
C LEU A 139 -9.44 -7.74 -15.05
N PHE A 140 -9.05 -8.66 -15.94
CA PHE A 140 -9.21 -8.45 -17.38
C PHE A 140 -10.66 -8.15 -17.78
N GLN A 141 -11.63 -8.77 -17.13
CA GLN A 141 -13.06 -8.60 -17.44
C GLN A 141 -13.68 -7.39 -16.75
N ARG A 142 -13.32 -7.12 -15.49
CA ARG A 142 -13.98 -6.12 -14.64
C ARG A 142 -13.24 -4.81 -14.60
N VAL A 143 -11.94 -4.82 -14.85
CA VAL A 143 -11.05 -3.65 -14.81
C VAL A 143 -10.12 -3.61 -16.04
N PRO A 144 -10.66 -3.65 -17.28
CA PRO A 144 -9.84 -3.61 -18.49
C PRO A 144 -8.92 -2.39 -18.57
N GLU A 145 -9.26 -1.27 -17.93
CA GLU A 145 -8.46 -0.04 -17.87
C GLU A 145 -7.08 -0.21 -17.21
N LEU A 146 -6.86 -1.30 -16.46
CA LEU A 146 -5.54 -1.67 -15.94
C LEU A 146 -4.55 -2.10 -17.05
N PHE A 147 -5.06 -2.45 -18.23
CA PHE A 147 -4.29 -3.11 -19.28
C PHE A 147 -4.28 -2.27 -20.55
N ALA A 148 -3.15 -2.28 -21.25
CA ALA A 148 -3.08 -1.71 -22.58
C ALA A 148 -4.02 -2.44 -23.55
N ASN A 149 -4.61 -1.71 -24.51
CA ASN A 149 -5.52 -2.27 -25.51
C ASN A 149 -4.90 -3.46 -26.29
N ALA A 150 -3.61 -3.40 -26.61
CA ALA A 150 -2.89 -4.50 -27.27
C ALA A 150 -2.86 -5.76 -26.39
N THR A 151 -2.66 -5.61 -25.08
CA THR A 151 -2.70 -6.70 -24.10
C THR A 151 -4.09 -7.30 -24.01
N LEU A 152 -5.15 -6.47 -23.96
CA LEU A 152 -6.54 -6.94 -23.94
C LEU A 152 -6.89 -7.73 -25.20
N ASN A 153 -6.55 -7.22 -26.39
CA ASN A 153 -6.81 -7.92 -27.65
C ASN A 153 -6.13 -9.30 -27.69
N ARG A 154 -4.88 -9.36 -27.23
CA ARG A 154 -4.17 -10.64 -27.10
C ARG A 154 -4.81 -11.55 -26.05
N ALA A 155 -5.30 -11.02 -24.93
CA ALA A 155 -6.06 -11.78 -23.94
C ALA A 155 -7.36 -12.38 -24.51
N ILE A 156 -8.07 -11.63 -25.38
CA ILE A 156 -9.25 -12.13 -26.12
C ILE A 156 -8.84 -13.33 -27.00
N HIS A 157 -7.78 -13.18 -27.80
CA HIS A 157 -7.29 -14.25 -28.68
C HIS A 157 -6.84 -15.49 -27.90
N ARG A 158 -6.19 -15.31 -26.74
CA ARG A 158 -5.82 -16.41 -25.82
C ARG A 158 -7.00 -16.97 -25.04
N ARG A 159 -8.23 -16.47 -25.26
CA ARG A 159 -9.47 -16.87 -24.57
C ARG A 159 -9.43 -16.66 -23.05
N LEU A 160 -8.54 -15.79 -22.55
CA LEU A 160 -8.46 -15.44 -21.12
C LEU A 160 -9.73 -14.69 -20.67
N LEU A 161 -10.40 -14.00 -21.59
CA LEU A 161 -11.66 -13.30 -21.34
C LEU A 161 -12.91 -14.19 -21.48
N LYS A 162 -12.77 -15.47 -21.86
CA LYS A 162 -13.91 -16.36 -22.04
C LYS A 162 -14.42 -16.89 -20.69
N GLY A 163 -15.70 -16.61 -20.42
CA GLY A 163 -16.44 -17.03 -19.23
C GLY A 163 -16.00 -16.28 -17.97
N VAL A 164 -16.94 -15.88 -17.11
CA VAL A 164 -16.59 -15.29 -15.82
C VAL A 164 -16.28 -16.43 -14.85
N PRO A 165 -15.08 -16.47 -14.24
CA PRO A 165 -14.67 -17.60 -13.42
C PRO A 165 -15.28 -17.56 -12.01
N TYR A 166 -16.56 -17.17 -11.88
CA TYR A 166 -17.21 -17.01 -10.58
C TYR A 166 -17.41 -18.34 -9.84
N GLU A 167 -17.79 -19.41 -10.53
CA GLU A 167 -17.85 -20.72 -9.90
C GLU A 167 -16.45 -21.22 -9.50
N ALA A 168 -15.45 -21.02 -10.36
CA ALA A 168 -14.06 -21.38 -10.01
C ALA A 168 -13.54 -20.56 -8.81
N LEU A 169 -13.88 -19.27 -8.73
CA LEU A 169 -13.55 -18.43 -7.58
C LEU A 169 -14.26 -18.92 -6.31
N LYS A 170 -15.56 -19.20 -6.41
CA LYS A 170 -16.34 -19.76 -5.31
C LYS A 170 -15.70 -21.05 -4.82
N ASP A 171 -15.43 -22.01 -5.70
CA ASP A 171 -14.81 -23.28 -5.33
C ASP A 171 -13.46 -23.08 -4.62
N LEU A 172 -12.63 -22.17 -5.11
CA LEU A 172 -11.35 -21.84 -4.48
C LEU A 172 -11.53 -21.24 -3.07
N LEU A 173 -12.43 -20.25 -2.91
CA LEU A 173 -12.72 -19.63 -1.60
C LEU A 173 -13.33 -20.63 -0.60
N LEU A 174 -14.04 -21.64 -1.10
CA LEU A 174 -14.63 -22.69 -0.25
C LEU A 174 -13.64 -23.80 0.09
N SER A 175 -12.59 -24.00 -0.73
CA SER A 175 -11.67 -25.14 -0.61
C SER A 175 -10.63 -25.04 0.50
N ALA A 176 -10.36 -23.84 1.01
CA ALA A 176 -9.30 -23.62 2.00
C ALA A 176 -9.85 -23.06 3.33
N PRO A 177 -9.14 -23.31 4.46
CA PRO A 177 -9.42 -22.67 5.74
C PRO A 177 -9.31 -21.13 5.67
N PRO A 178 -10.08 -20.39 6.47
CA PRO A 178 -10.07 -18.92 6.47
C PRO A 178 -8.68 -18.30 6.66
N HIS A 179 -7.94 -18.81 7.64
CA HIS A 179 -6.60 -18.32 7.97
C HIS A 179 -5.59 -18.57 6.84
N GLU A 180 -5.65 -19.73 6.19
CA GLU A 180 -4.79 -20.04 5.05
C GLU A 180 -5.08 -19.13 3.86
N LEU A 181 -6.36 -18.82 3.61
CA LEU A 181 -6.76 -17.88 2.57
C LEU A 181 -6.24 -16.47 2.86
N LEU A 182 -6.41 -15.96 4.08
CA LEU A 182 -5.93 -14.62 4.44
C LEU A 182 -4.42 -14.49 4.28
N VAL A 183 -3.65 -15.49 4.71
CA VAL A 183 -2.18 -15.42 4.64
C VAL A 183 -1.67 -15.68 3.21
N GLY A 184 -2.26 -16.66 2.52
CA GLY A 184 -1.80 -17.12 1.21
C GLY A 184 -2.26 -16.24 0.03
N GLU A 185 -3.37 -15.53 0.17
CA GLU A 185 -4.08 -14.94 -0.97
C GLU A 185 -4.32 -13.42 -0.88
N ARG A 186 -3.46 -12.71 -0.12
CA ARG A 186 -3.50 -11.24 0.04
C ARG A 186 -3.78 -10.50 -1.26
N ALA A 187 -3.02 -10.79 -2.30
CA ALA A 187 -3.10 -10.06 -3.55
C ALA A 187 -4.40 -10.31 -4.33
N GLY A 188 -5.04 -11.48 -4.14
CA GLY A 188 -6.34 -11.70 -4.76
C GLY A 188 -7.49 -11.07 -3.99
N PHE A 189 -7.42 -10.94 -2.66
CA PHE A 189 -8.39 -10.09 -1.95
C PHE A 189 -8.27 -8.62 -2.37
N ALA A 190 -7.06 -8.13 -2.62
CA ALA A 190 -6.83 -6.82 -3.22
C ALA A 190 -7.52 -6.69 -4.59
N ALA A 191 -7.34 -7.69 -5.46
CA ALA A 191 -7.94 -7.72 -6.78
C ALA A 191 -9.48 -7.77 -6.72
N LEU A 192 -10.06 -8.54 -5.80
CA LEU A 192 -11.51 -8.62 -5.59
C LEU A 192 -12.08 -7.30 -5.08
N ARG A 193 -11.38 -6.66 -4.15
CA ARG A 193 -11.71 -5.33 -3.67
C ARG A 193 -11.73 -4.33 -4.83
N ALA A 194 -10.65 -4.25 -5.61
CA ALA A 194 -10.57 -3.38 -6.78
C ALA A 194 -11.71 -3.66 -7.78
N ALA A 195 -11.94 -4.93 -8.13
CA ALA A 195 -13.02 -5.31 -9.04
C ALA A 195 -14.41 -4.90 -8.51
N SER A 196 -14.61 -4.90 -7.18
CA SER A 196 -15.88 -4.47 -6.56
C SER A 196 -16.06 -2.95 -6.46
N GLU A 197 -14.97 -2.18 -6.45
CA GLU A 197 -14.99 -0.72 -6.29
C GLU A 197 -14.93 0.05 -7.61
N VAL A 198 -14.28 -0.53 -8.63
CA VAL A 198 -14.11 0.08 -9.95
C VAL A 198 -15.41 0.60 -10.59
N PRO A 199 -16.56 -0.11 -10.53
CA PRO A 199 -17.81 0.45 -11.06
C PRO A 199 -18.20 1.77 -10.41
N PHE A 200 -17.94 1.93 -9.11
CA PHE A 200 -18.18 3.19 -8.41
C PHE A 200 -17.13 4.24 -8.77
N GLY A 201 -15.86 3.85 -8.87
CA GLY A 201 -14.80 4.72 -9.40
C GLY A 201 -15.17 5.32 -10.76
N ARG A 202 -15.67 4.50 -11.69
CA ARG A 202 -16.17 4.93 -13.02
C ARG A 202 -17.30 5.94 -12.96
N LEU A 203 -18.13 5.89 -11.93
CA LEU A 203 -19.19 6.88 -11.72
C LEU A 203 -18.62 8.21 -11.21
N LEU A 204 -17.57 8.17 -10.40
CA LEU A 204 -16.98 9.37 -9.81
C LEU A 204 -16.00 10.09 -10.77
N TRP A 205 -15.28 9.35 -11.63
CA TRP A 205 -14.24 9.90 -12.51
C TRP A 205 -14.69 11.02 -13.45
N PRO A 206 -15.85 10.95 -14.13
CA PRO A 206 -16.32 12.03 -14.99
C PRO A 206 -16.53 13.36 -14.24
N HIS A 207 -16.63 13.31 -12.91
CA HIS A 207 -16.80 14.48 -12.06
C HIS A 207 -15.50 14.96 -11.40
N GLY A 208 -14.35 14.34 -11.71
CA GLY A 208 -13.08 14.66 -11.06
C GLY A 208 -13.06 14.33 -9.56
N VAL A 209 -13.94 13.43 -9.11
CA VAL A 209 -14.06 13.00 -7.72
C VAL A 209 -13.47 11.60 -7.58
N SER A 210 -12.70 11.35 -6.51
CA SER A 210 -12.25 10.02 -6.12
C SER A 210 -13.06 9.46 -4.96
N MET A 211 -12.92 8.17 -4.67
CA MET A 211 -13.54 7.58 -3.48
C MET A 211 -12.99 8.20 -2.19
N ASP A 212 -11.72 8.56 -2.15
CA ASP A 212 -11.12 9.28 -1.02
C ASP A 212 -11.71 10.69 -0.88
N ASN A 213 -11.98 11.40 -1.99
CA ASN A 213 -12.71 12.67 -1.91
C ASN A 213 -14.10 12.47 -1.30
N CYS A 214 -14.81 11.41 -1.69
CA CYS A 214 -16.09 11.05 -1.06
C CYS A 214 -15.93 10.72 0.42
N ALA A 215 -14.92 9.96 0.80
CA ALA A 215 -14.63 9.61 2.19
C ALA A 215 -14.36 10.84 3.06
N VAL A 216 -13.54 11.78 2.57
CA VAL A 216 -13.22 13.05 3.25
C VAL A 216 -14.47 13.86 3.56
N VAL A 217 -15.44 13.91 2.63
CA VAL A 217 -16.71 14.63 2.84
C VAL A 217 -17.81 13.77 3.45
N GLY A 218 -17.48 12.58 3.99
CA GLY A 218 -18.44 11.67 4.59
C GLY A 218 -19.56 11.25 3.62
N PHE A 219 -19.23 11.14 2.33
CA PHE A 219 -20.11 10.85 1.22
C PHE A 219 -21.33 11.78 1.17
N LEU A 220 -21.21 13.02 1.65
CA LEU A 220 -22.32 13.98 1.68
C LEU A 220 -22.46 14.76 0.37
N SER A 221 -21.50 14.72 -0.55
CA SER A 221 -21.68 15.43 -1.82
C SER A 221 -22.82 14.78 -2.64
N PRO A 222 -23.60 15.55 -3.42
CA PRO A 222 -24.62 14.98 -4.32
C PRO A 222 -24.04 13.95 -5.29
N ILE A 223 -22.80 14.13 -5.74
CA ILE A 223 -22.09 13.17 -6.61
C ILE A 223 -21.82 11.86 -5.86
N CYS A 224 -21.42 11.93 -4.58
CA CYS A 224 -21.18 10.73 -3.77
C CYS A 224 -22.49 10.07 -3.30
N ARG A 225 -23.59 10.81 -3.13
CA ARG A 225 -24.89 10.28 -2.67
C ARG A 225 -25.80 9.82 -3.81
N GLY A 226 -25.81 10.53 -4.92
CA GLY A 226 -26.85 10.47 -5.96
C GLY A 226 -27.00 9.12 -6.65
N TYR A 227 -26.03 8.23 -6.46
CA TYR A 227 -26.00 6.89 -7.05
C TYR A 227 -26.37 5.77 -6.07
N PHE A 228 -26.52 6.08 -4.78
CA PHE A 228 -27.28 5.24 -3.89
C PHE A 228 -28.75 5.59 -4.14
N GLY A 229 -29.45 4.77 -4.92
CA GLY A 229 -30.87 5.00 -5.22
C GLY A 229 -31.64 5.40 -3.96
N SER A 230 -32.65 6.27 -4.10
CA SER A 230 -33.36 6.95 -3.02
C SER A 230 -34.01 6.05 -1.94
N GLY A 231 -33.84 4.73 -2.00
CA GLY A 231 -34.41 3.72 -1.10
C GLY A 231 -33.42 2.98 -0.18
N GLU A 232 -32.09 3.09 -0.32
CA GLU A 232 -31.15 2.29 0.52
C GLU A 232 -30.19 3.14 1.39
N PRO A 233 -30.67 3.79 2.47
CA PRO A 233 -29.87 4.62 3.36
C PRO A 233 -28.75 3.87 4.10
N LEU A 234 -28.83 2.54 4.19
CA LEU A 234 -27.86 1.70 4.90
C LEU A 234 -26.50 1.59 4.18
N ASN A 235 -26.45 1.59 2.85
CA ASN A 235 -25.20 1.38 2.11
C ASN A 235 -24.27 2.59 2.21
N THR A 236 -24.81 3.81 2.05
CA THR A 236 -24.03 5.04 2.24
C THR A 236 -23.57 5.15 3.69
N THR A 237 -24.44 4.87 4.67
CA THR A 237 -24.08 4.93 6.10
C THR A 237 -22.97 3.95 6.45
N LEU A 238 -22.99 2.75 5.88
CA LEU A 238 -21.97 1.73 6.07
C LEU A 238 -20.61 2.15 5.49
N LEU A 239 -20.57 2.57 4.23
CA LEU A 239 -19.34 3.04 3.58
C LEU A 239 -18.77 4.27 4.32
N VAL A 240 -19.60 5.25 4.65
CA VAL A 240 -19.20 6.41 5.44
C VAL A 240 -18.58 5.97 6.76
N SER A 241 -19.24 5.06 7.48
CA SER A 241 -18.75 4.58 8.77
C SER A 241 -17.43 3.82 8.64
N PHE A 242 -17.26 3.02 7.59
CA PHE A 242 -16.03 2.27 7.34
C PHE A 242 -14.86 3.20 7.09
N TYR A 243 -15.02 4.12 6.12
CA TYR A 243 -13.99 5.09 5.82
C TYR A 243 -13.69 5.99 7.01
N ARG A 244 -14.72 6.36 7.78
CA ARG A 244 -14.55 7.10 9.03
C ARG A 244 -13.72 6.30 10.03
N HIS A 245 -14.07 5.05 10.31
CA HIS A 245 -13.48 4.26 11.39
C HIS A 245 -12.50 3.21 10.87
N LYS A 246 -11.61 3.57 9.93
CA LYS A 246 -10.60 2.66 9.40
C LYS A 246 -9.70 2.07 10.49
N ASP A 247 -9.36 2.80 11.55
CA ASP A 247 -8.58 2.27 12.68
C ASP A 247 -9.24 2.77 13.99
N PRO A 248 -9.62 1.90 14.95
CA PRO A 248 -9.43 0.45 15.02
C PRO A 248 -10.40 -0.41 14.19
N GLY A 249 -11.31 0.19 13.42
CA GLY A 249 -12.41 -0.53 12.75
C GLY A 249 -13.78 0.02 13.18
N LEU A 250 -14.85 -0.50 12.60
CA LEU A 250 -16.22 0.01 12.88
C LEU A 250 -16.55 0.03 14.37
N PRO A 251 -17.43 0.96 14.82
CA PRO A 251 -17.99 0.91 16.16
C PRO A 251 -18.60 -0.47 16.44
N SER A 252 -18.36 -1.03 17.64
CA SER A 252 -18.84 -2.37 18.00
C SER A 252 -20.35 -2.50 17.85
N THR A 253 -21.10 -1.48 18.26
CA THR A 253 -22.56 -1.44 18.13
C THR A 253 -23.03 -1.55 16.67
N LEU A 254 -22.35 -0.90 15.73
CA LEU A 254 -22.66 -1.01 14.31
C LEU A 254 -22.25 -2.39 13.77
N ALA A 255 -21.08 -2.90 14.13
CA ALA A 255 -20.66 -4.23 13.72
C ALA A 255 -21.64 -5.32 14.20
N GLU A 256 -22.12 -5.24 15.44
CA GLU A 256 -23.14 -6.13 16.01
C GLU A 256 -24.52 -5.97 15.36
N GLN A 257 -24.90 -4.76 14.94
CA GLN A 257 -26.13 -4.57 14.16
C GLN A 257 -26.02 -5.25 12.80
N LEU A 258 -24.86 -5.16 12.14
CA LEU A 258 -24.60 -5.79 10.85
C LEU A 258 -24.66 -7.32 10.96
N THR A 259 -24.10 -7.94 12.02
CA THR A 259 -24.18 -9.41 12.22
C THR A 259 -25.61 -9.92 12.39
N LYS A 260 -26.56 -9.06 12.77
CA LYS A 260 -27.99 -9.38 12.91
C LYS A 260 -28.81 -9.05 11.65
N SER A 261 -28.17 -8.52 10.60
CA SER A 261 -28.85 -8.16 9.35
C SER A 261 -29.49 -9.39 8.69
N LYS A 262 -30.62 -9.17 8.02
CA LYS A 262 -31.27 -10.18 7.17
C LYS A 262 -30.48 -10.41 5.88
N ASP A 263 -29.81 -9.38 5.36
CA ASP A 263 -28.93 -9.49 4.19
C ASP A 263 -27.65 -10.25 4.56
N PRO A 264 -27.37 -11.43 3.97
CA PRO A 264 -26.17 -12.20 4.27
C PRO A 264 -24.87 -11.42 4.02
N ARG A 265 -24.82 -10.51 3.04
CA ARG A 265 -23.61 -9.73 2.70
C ARG A 265 -23.26 -8.75 3.82
N LEU A 266 -24.29 -8.12 4.40
CA LEU A 266 -24.14 -7.25 5.56
C LEU A 266 -23.77 -8.04 6.81
N ARG A 267 -24.37 -9.22 7.00
CA ARG A 267 -24.04 -10.12 8.11
C ARG A 267 -22.58 -10.59 8.09
N ILE A 268 -22.09 -11.00 6.92
CA ILE A 268 -20.67 -11.34 6.72
C ILE A 268 -19.78 -10.11 7.02
N SER A 269 -20.16 -8.94 6.50
CA SER A 269 -19.42 -7.69 6.75
C SER A 269 -19.36 -7.34 8.25
N GLY A 270 -20.44 -7.60 9.00
CA GLY A 270 -20.47 -7.41 10.45
C GLY A 270 -19.47 -8.28 11.20
N TRP A 271 -19.40 -9.58 10.85
CA TRP A 271 -18.43 -10.49 11.47
C TRP A 271 -16.99 -10.13 11.12
N LEU A 272 -16.71 -9.79 9.87
CA LEU A 272 -15.40 -9.33 9.44
C LEU A 272 -15.01 -8.01 10.12
N ALA A 273 -15.95 -7.09 10.31
CA ALA A 273 -15.72 -5.85 11.04
C ALA A 273 -15.37 -6.11 12.52
N MET A 274 -16.02 -7.09 13.15
CA MET A 274 -15.65 -7.51 14.51
C MET A 274 -14.25 -8.12 14.55
N ALA A 275 -13.91 -8.99 13.59
CA ALA A 275 -12.59 -9.59 13.50
C ALA A 275 -11.50 -8.53 13.32
N ASP A 276 -11.69 -7.58 12.39
CA ASP A 276 -10.76 -6.47 12.16
C ASP A 276 -10.60 -5.60 13.41
N ARG A 277 -11.71 -5.24 14.08
CA ARG A 277 -11.65 -4.48 15.33
C ARG A 277 -10.87 -5.19 16.42
N ARG A 278 -11.18 -6.47 16.68
CA ARG A 278 -10.47 -7.27 17.69
C ARG A 278 -8.98 -7.36 17.37
N ARG A 279 -8.64 -7.61 16.09
CA ARG A 279 -7.24 -7.63 15.61
C ARG A 279 -6.50 -6.32 15.85
N ASN A 280 -7.11 -5.17 15.53
CA ASN A 280 -6.49 -3.85 15.74
C ASN A 280 -6.30 -3.51 17.24
N LEU A 281 -7.16 -4.05 18.11
CA LEU A 281 -7.06 -3.90 19.56
C LEU A 281 -6.16 -4.96 20.23
N GLY A 282 -5.47 -5.80 19.45
CA GLY A 282 -4.62 -6.87 20.00
C GLY A 282 -5.39 -7.98 20.73
N SER A 283 -6.69 -8.11 20.47
CA SER A 283 -7.56 -9.16 21.04
C SER A 283 -7.69 -10.35 20.08
N GLU A 284 -8.03 -11.53 20.60
CA GLU A 284 -8.29 -12.71 19.77
C GLU A 284 -9.46 -12.48 18.81
N TYR A 285 -9.23 -12.74 17.52
CA TYR A 285 -10.19 -12.47 16.45
C TYR A 285 -10.56 -13.70 15.61
N ALA A 286 -9.94 -14.86 15.87
CA ALA A 286 -10.15 -16.10 15.12
C ALA A 286 -11.64 -16.53 15.11
N GLU A 287 -12.30 -16.49 16.27
CA GLU A 287 -13.73 -16.83 16.38
C GLU A 287 -14.62 -15.97 15.47
N ALA A 288 -14.40 -14.65 15.44
CA ALA A 288 -15.17 -13.75 14.59
C ALA A 288 -14.89 -13.98 13.10
N LEU A 289 -13.65 -14.34 12.76
CA LEU A 289 -13.25 -14.69 11.41
C LEU A 289 -13.88 -16.02 10.96
N ASP A 290 -13.87 -17.05 11.80
CA ASP A 290 -14.48 -18.34 11.53
C ASP A 290 -16.00 -18.21 11.38
N ALA A 291 -16.64 -17.37 12.20
CA ALA A 291 -18.05 -17.01 12.05
C ALA A 291 -18.33 -16.33 10.70
N ALA A 292 -17.48 -15.37 10.30
CA ALA A 292 -17.60 -14.70 9.01
C ALA A 292 -17.52 -15.68 7.82
N PHE A 293 -16.56 -16.60 7.85
CA PHE A 293 -16.39 -17.59 6.79
C PHE A 293 -17.48 -18.65 6.80
N SER A 294 -17.97 -19.05 7.98
CA SER A 294 -19.13 -19.95 8.09
C SER A 294 -20.38 -19.32 7.45
N GLU A 295 -20.61 -18.02 7.72
CA GLU A 295 -21.68 -17.24 7.09
C GLU A 295 -21.48 -17.09 5.58
N PHE A 296 -20.25 -16.83 5.15
CA PHE A 296 -19.90 -16.71 3.73
C PHE A 296 -20.17 -18.03 2.98
N ARG A 297 -19.71 -19.16 3.51
CA ARG A 297 -19.96 -20.50 2.97
C ARG A 297 -21.46 -20.78 2.89
N ARG A 298 -22.19 -20.54 3.98
CA ARG A 298 -23.64 -20.74 4.05
C ARG A 298 -24.38 -19.93 2.99
N ALA A 299 -24.04 -18.65 2.84
CA ALA A 299 -24.67 -17.76 1.86
C ALA A 299 -24.45 -18.23 0.42
N LEU A 300 -23.23 -18.70 0.10
CA LEU A 300 -22.88 -19.21 -1.23
C LEU A 300 -23.49 -20.60 -1.52
N PHE A 301 -23.55 -21.49 -0.54
CA PHE A 301 -24.16 -22.82 -0.69
C PHE A 301 -25.69 -22.75 -0.82
N ALA A 302 -26.33 -21.93 0.01
CA ALA A 302 -27.78 -21.73 -0.04
C ALA A 302 -28.24 -20.86 -1.21
N GLN A 303 -27.31 -20.45 -2.09
CA GLN A 303 -27.56 -19.55 -3.23
C GLN A 303 -28.26 -18.23 -2.83
N GLN A 304 -28.10 -17.82 -1.57
CA GLN A 304 -28.65 -16.55 -1.07
C GLN A 304 -27.85 -15.36 -1.61
N VAL A 305 -26.59 -15.60 -1.98
CA VAL A 305 -25.69 -14.63 -2.58
C VAL A 305 -24.97 -15.31 -3.74
N SER A 306 -24.76 -14.57 -4.83
CA SER A 306 -23.93 -15.01 -5.95
C SER A 306 -22.61 -14.22 -5.94
N MET A 307 -21.54 -14.78 -6.50
CA MET A 307 -20.28 -14.04 -6.63
C MET A 307 -20.42 -12.79 -7.49
N GLU A 308 -21.35 -12.81 -8.46
CA GLU A 308 -21.66 -11.64 -9.29
C GLU A 308 -22.29 -10.51 -8.46
N THR A 309 -23.18 -10.82 -7.52
CA THR A 309 -23.76 -9.80 -6.63
C THR A 309 -22.80 -9.32 -5.55
N MET A 310 -21.70 -10.04 -5.31
CA MET A 310 -20.61 -9.59 -4.43
C MET A 310 -19.56 -8.76 -5.15
N ILE A 311 -19.44 -8.88 -6.47
CA ILE A 311 -18.49 -8.13 -7.31
C ILE A 311 -19.34 -7.42 -8.37
N PRO A 312 -20.07 -6.37 -7.97
CA PRO A 312 -21.09 -5.76 -8.80
C PRO A 312 -20.48 -5.20 -10.09
N SER A 313 -21.26 -5.19 -11.17
CA SER A 313 -20.86 -4.60 -12.45
C SER A 313 -21.14 -3.10 -12.55
N HIS A 314 -21.93 -2.55 -11.62
CA HIS A 314 -22.44 -1.18 -11.63
C HIS A 314 -22.68 -0.70 -10.20
N GLY A 315 -22.50 0.61 -9.98
CA GLY A 315 -22.78 1.24 -8.68
C GLY A 315 -21.74 0.95 -7.58
N PRO A 316 -21.96 1.52 -6.38
CA PRO A 316 -21.14 1.23 -5.20
C PRO A 316 -21.38 -0.17 -4.64
N PRO A 317 -20.36 -0.80 -4.01
CA PRO A 317 -20.58 -2.04 -3.28
C PRO A 317 -21.54 -1.79 -2.11
N THR A 318 -22.55 -2.65 -1.97
CA THR A 318 -23.55 -2.56 -0.89
C THR A 318 -23.07 -3.23 0.40
N HIS A 319 -21.82 -3.66 0.46
CA HIS A 319 -21.21 -4.39 1.56
C HIS A 319 -19.70 -4.15 1.60
N LEU A 320 -19.02 -4.63 2.65
CA LEU A 320 -17.59 -4.38 2.88
C LEU A 320 -16.74 -5.65 2.90
N VAL A 321 -17.31 -6.80 2.48
CA VAL A 321 -16.62 -8.10 2.53
C VAL A 321 -15.20 -8.04 1.96
N TRP A 322 -15.03 -7.53 0.74
CA TRP A 322 -13.70 -7.50 0.10
C TRP A 322 -12.76 -6.47 0.72
N HIS A 323 -13.28 -5.34 1.21
CA HIS A 323 -12.48 -4.39 1.98
C HIS A 323 -11.88 -5.05 3.22
N TYR A 324 -12.71 -5.76 3.99
CA TYR A 324 -12.23 -6.40 5.20
C TYR A 324 -11.32 -7.59 4.92
N LEU A 325 -11.60 -8.42 3.92
CA LEU A 325 -10.73 -9.55 3.60
C LEU A 325 -9.37 -9.09 3.08
N ASP A 326 -9.31 -8.04 2.25
CA ASP A 326 -8.05 -7.39 1.86
C ASP A 326 -7.32 -6.90 3.11
N LYS A 327 -7.98 -6.08 3.94
CA LYS A 327 -7.42 -5.56 5.19
C LYS A 327 -6.94 -6.64 6.16
N LEU A 328 -7.72 -7.72 6.33
CA LEU A 328 -7.43 -8.84 7.23
C LEU A 328 -6.27 -9.71 6.73
N SER A 329 -6.03 -9.72 5.42
CA SER A 329 -4.88 -10.39 4.79
C SER A 329 -3.55 -9.66 4.98
N LEU A 330 -3.59 -8.38 5.37
CA LEU A 330 -2.40 -7.56 5.56
C LEU A 330 -1.81 -7.78 6.96
N PRO A 331 -0.48 -7.97 7.08
CA PRO A 331 0.17 -7.95 8.39
C PRO A 331 0.08 -6.53 9.00
N LEU A 332 -0.15 -6.49 10.31
CA LEU A 332 -0.15 -5.27 11.12
C LEU A 332 1.21 -4.97 11.78
N SER A 333 2.11 -5.94 11.72
CA SER A 333 3.43 -5.87 12.32
C SER A 333 4.45 -6.42 11.33
N VAL A 334 5.54 -5.69 11.12
CA VAL A 334 6.62 -6.04 10.20
C VAL A 334 7.93 -5.87 10.93
N LEU A 335 8.77 -6.90 10.91
CA LEU A 335 10.13 -6.80 11.42
C LEU A 335 11.00 -6.08 10.39
N VAL A 336 11.58 -4.93 10.77
CA VAL A 336 12.38 -4.07 9.90
C VAL A 336 13.81 -3.99 10.46
N PRO A 337 14.87 -4.32 9.69
CA PRO A 337 16.25 -4.18 10.11
C PRO A 337 16.65 -2.70 10.19
N VAL A 338 17.37 -2.33 11.25
CA VAL A 338 17.97 -1.00 11.40
C VAL A 338 19.35 -1.05 10.77
N GLN A 339 19.45 -0.55 9.54
CA GLN A 339 20.71 -0.50 8.81
C GLN A 339 21.48 0.77 9.20
N THR A 340 22.75 0.62 9.55
CA THR A 340 23.66 1.76 9.72
C THR A 340 24.05 2.33 8.35
N ARG A 341 24.22 3.65 8.28
CA ARG A 341 24.70 4.31 7.06
C ARG A 341 26.22 4.21 6.96
N LYS A 342 26.74 4.37 5.74
CA LYS A 342 28.17 4.43 5.50
C LYS A 342 28.76 5.64 6.27
N GLY A 343 29.70 5.38 7.16
CA GLY A 343 30.31 6.41 8.01
C GLY A 343 29.84 6.40 9.46
N ALA A 344 28.75 5.69 9.78
CA ALA A 344 28.38 5.42 11.16
C ALA A 344 29.43 4.53 11.83
N THR A 345 29.91 4.93 13.02
CA THR A 345 30.86 4.16 13.81
C THR A 345 30.18 3.33 14.89
N SER A 346 28.99 3.76 15.35
CA SER A 346 28.23 3.03 16.36
C SER A 346 27.28 1.99 15.76
N GLU A 347 27.21 0.82 16.39
CA GLU A 347 26.20 -0.19 16.11
C GLU A 347 24.78 0.32 16.43
N PRO A 348 23.73 -0.21 15.78
CA PRO A 348 22.36 0.07 16.17
C PRO A 348 22.06 -0.29 17.61
N HIS A 349 21.39 0.63 18.32
CA HIS A 349 20.80 0.35 19.62
C HIS A 349 19.88 -0.89 19.56
N LEU A 350 19.11 -1.01 18.48
CA LEU A 350 18.32 -2.19 18.14
C LEU A 350 18.64 -2.64 16.72
N PRO A 351 19.11 -3.88 16.48
CA PRO A 351 19.42 -4.35 15.13
C PRO A 351 18.18 -4.53 14.25
N ARG A 352 17.00 -4.69 14.86
CA ARG A 352 15.70 -4.81 14.20
C ARG A 352 14.61 -4.19 15.07
N LEU A 353 13.58 -3.63 14.43
CA LEU A 353 12.39 -3.09 15.07
C LEU A 353 11.16 -3.86 14.62
N GLU A 354 10.27 -4.16 15.55
CA GLU A 354 8.91 -4.60 15.24
C GLU A 354 8.04 -3.37 14.95
N MET A 355 7.84 -3.04 13.67
CA MET A 355 7.10 -1.87 13.22
C MET A 355 5.61 -2.19 13.04
N SER A 356 4.75 -1.44 13.73
CA SER A 356 3.31 -1.48 13.52
C SER A 356 2.93 -0.63 12.31
N VAL A 357 2.16 -1.18 11.38
CA VAL A 357 1.72 -0.50 10.14
C VAL A 357 0.20 -0.32 10.13
N LEU A 358 -0.32 0.62 9.33
CA LEU A 358 -1.76 0.82 9.21
C LEU A 358 -2.40 -0.42 8.61
N PRO A 359 -3.60 -0.85 9.04
CA PRO A 359 -4.19 -2.10 8.58
C PRO A 359 -4.64 -2.08 7.11
N ASP A 360 -4.72 -0.91 6.49
CA ASP A 360 -5.17 -0.73 5.11
C ASP A 360 -3.97 -0.67 4.14
N ARG A 361 -4.29 -0.57 2.84
CA ARG A 361 -3.31 -0.28 1.78
C ARG A 361 -3.06 1.21 1.70
N ASP A 362 -1.80 1.58 1.88
CA ASP A 362 -1.26 2.91 1.65
C ASP A 362 0.19 2.79 1.22
N LEU A 363 0.73 3.84 0.60
CA LEU A 363 2.07 3.83 0.01
C LEU A 363 3.16 3.41 1.01
N ILE A 364 3.08 3.89 2.25
CA ILE A 364 4.14 3.72 3.25
C ILE A 364 4.01 2.36 3.93
N SER A 365 2.81 1.99 4.40
CA SER A 365 2.60 0.66 5.00
C SER A 365 2.90 -0.46 4.00
N ASP A 366 2.51 -0.32 2.74
CA ASP A 366 2.81 -1.33 1.72
C ASP A 366 4.31 -1.36 1.37
N HIS A 367 5.00 -0.22 1.33
CA HIS A 367 6.47 -0.19 1.20
C HIS A 367 7.15 -0.96 2.33
N VAL A 368 6.77 -0.69 3.58
CA VAL A 368 7.33 -1.38 4.76
C VAL A 368 7.05 -2.88 4.69
N ARG A 369 5.82 -3.29 4.40
CA ARG A 369 5.44 -4.71 4.27
C ARG A 369 6.22 -5.45 3.20
N ASN A 370 6.41 -4.82 2.04
CA ASN A 370 6.93 -5.50 0.87
C ASN A 370 8.46 -5.51 0.85
N THR A 371 9.08 -4.44 1.33
CA THR A 371 10.54 -4.29 1.30
C THR A 371 11.21 -4.62 2.62
N HIS A 372 10.45 -4.71 3.71
CA HIS A 372 10.98 -4.80 5.07
C HIS A 372 12.02 -3.69 5.34
N ASN A 373 11.77 -2.46 4.87
CA ASN A 373 12.64 -1.31 5.05
C ASN A 373 11.82 -0.08 5.43
N PHE A 374 12.46 0.87 6.13
CA PHE A 374 11.89 2.17 6.41
C PHE A 374 11.64 2.96 5.12
N HIS A 375 10.51 3.65 5.03
CA HIS A 375 10.25 4.61 3.97
C HIS A 375 10.87 5.99 4.31
N CYS A 376 12.20 6.03 4.43
CA CYS A 376 12.93 7.24 4.80
C CYS A 376 13.97 7.62 3.72
N PRO A 377 14.03 8.90 3.28
CA PRO A 377 15.02 9.35 2.30
C PRO A 377 16.46 9.18 2.82
N GLY A 378 17.34 8.68 1.95
CA GLY A 378 18.75 8.50 2.28
C GLY A 378 19.46 9.79 2.70
N SER A 379 19.08 10.94 2.13
CA SER A 379 19.64 12.25 2.47
C SER A 379 19.40 12.64 3.93
N PHE A 380 18.21 12.35 4.47
CA PHE A 380 17.92 12.58 5.88
C PHE A 380 18.74 11.65 6.77
N MET A 381 18.85 10.37 6.39
CA MET A 381 19.68 9.42 7.13
C MET A 381 21.15 9.85 7.15
N ASP A 382 21.67 10.33 6.03
CA ASP A 382 23.06 10.80 5.91
C ASP A 382 23.30 12.06 6.75
N LEU A 383 22.37 13.02 6.76
CA LEU A 383 22.44 14.21 7.61
C LEU A 383 22.43 13.83 9.10
N LEU A 384 21.49 12.98 9.53
CA LEU A 384 21.44 12.53 10.92
C LEU A 384 22.71 11.78 11.31
N THR A 385 23.22 10.92 10.42
CA THR A 385 24.48 10.21 10.67
C THR A 385 25.65 11.16 10.82
N HIS A 386 25.76 12.18 9.97
CA HIS A 386 26.79 13.20 10.09
C HIS A 386 26.73 13.91 11.45
N GLU A 387 25.54 14.38 11.85
CA GLU A 387 25.35 15.08 13.12
C GLU A 387 25.66 14.20 14.34
N ALA A 388 25.25 12.94 14.32
CA ALA A 388 25.47 12.00 15.41
C ALA A 388 26.94 11.59 15.57
N GLU A 389 27.70 11.52 14.47
CA GLU A 389 29.12 11.18 14.48
C GLU A 389 30.00 12.40 14.79
N ALA A 390 29.55 13.62 14.43
CA ALA A 390 30.22 14.85 14.81
C ALA A 390 30.16 15.12 16.32
N ARG A 391 29.16 14.56 17.01
CA ARG A 391 28.88 14.77 18.44
C ARG A 391 28.71 13.43 19.18
N PRO A 392 29.78 12.63 19.29
CA PRO A 392 29.70 11.31 19.89
C PRO A 392 29.32 11.41 21.36
N GLY A 393 28.28 10.66 21.76
CA GLY A 393 27.78 10.63 23.13
C GLY A 393 26.84 11.78 23.52
N GLU A 394 26.68 12.80 22.68
CA GLU A 394 25.70 13.86 22.91
C GLU A 394 24.28 13.42 22.53
N LEU A 395 23.30 14.11 23.12
CA LEU A 395 21.88 13.93 22.85
C LEU A 395 21.47 14.81 21.67
N LEU A 396 20.88 14.20 20.63
CA LEU A 396 20.34 14.93 19.48
C LEU A 396 18.84 15.21 19.64
N TRP A 397 18.43 16.41 19.23
CA TRP A 397 17.06 16.91 19.21
C TRP A 397 16.55 16.98 17.77
N VAL A 398 15.59 16.14 17.43
CA VAL A 398 15.09 16.01 16.05
C VAL A 398 13.59 16.24 16.01
N VAL A 399 13.11 17.06 15.08
CA VAL A 399 11.68 17.29 14.87
C VAL A 399 11.31 16.85 13.47
N GLU A 400 10.27 16.03 13.35
CA GLU A 400 9.68 15.64 12.07
C GLU A 400 8.20 16.04 12.03
N VAL A 401 7.80 16.73 10.96
CA VAL A 401 6.41 17.08 10.68
C VAL A 401 5.95 16.36 9.42
N GLY A 402 4.94 15.52 9.56
CA GLY A 402 4.38 14.71 8.46
C GLY A 402 5.18 13.43 8.16
N GLY A 403 5.74 12.80 9.18
CA GLY A 403 6.44 11.52 9.07
C GLY A 403 5.52 10.32 8.87
N PHE A 404 4.19 10.49 8.94
CA PHE A 404 3.18 9.44 8.81
C PHE A 404 3.33 8.30 9.83
N LEU A 405 3.99 7.18 9.47
CA LEU A 405 4.32 6.13 10.44
C LEU A 405 5.57 6.45 11.27
N GLY A 406 6.19 7.62 11.05
CA GLY A 406 7.42 8.05 11.70
C GLY A 406 8.64 7.26 11.23
N ASP A 407 8.66 6.76 9.99
CA ASP A 407 9.71 5.87 9.47
C ASP A 407 11.13 6.40 9.70
N CYS A 408 11.35 7.70 9.48
CA CYS A 408 12.65 8.34 9.65
C CYS A 408 13.05 8.44 11.13
N LEU A 409 12.15 8.92 12.00
CA LEU A 409 12.40 8.95 13.45
C LEU A 409 12.49 7.55 14.08
N LEU A 410 11.78 6.54 13.56
CA LEU A 410 11.88 5.16 14.01
C LEU A 410 13.24 4.56 13.65
N TRP A 411 13.72 4.77 12.43
CA TRP A 411 15.08 4.38 12.07
C TRP A 411 16.11 5.08 12.97
N ALA A 412 15.97 6.39 13.19
CA ALA A 412 16.83 7.18 14.07
C ALA A 412 16.84 6.64 15.51
N ALA A 413 15.66 6.38 16.07
CA ALA A 413 15.50 5.87 17.43
C ALA A 413 16.03 4.43 17.57
N GLY A 414 15.83 3.58 16.55
CA GLY A 414 16.40 2.24 16.51
C GLY A 414 17.93 2.25 16.42
N TRP A 415 18.52 3.25 15.76
CA TRP A 415 19.98 3.36 15.64
C TRP A 415 20.60 3.99 16.89
N LEU A 416 20.12 5.16 17.33
CA LEU A 416 20.73 5.96 18.39
C LEU A 416 20.26 5.57 19.81
N GLY A 417 19.03 5.07 19.93
CA GLY A 417 18.41 4.74 21.22
C GLY A 417 17.99 5.97 22.06
N PRO A 418 17.27 5.73 23.16
CA PRO A 418 16.73 6.79 24.02
C PRO A 418 17.81 7.50 24.86
N GLN A 419 19.08 7.10 24.81
CA GLN A 419 20.16 7.84 25.47
C GLN A 419 20.75 8.94 24.58
N ARG A 420 20.60 8.82 23.24
CA ARG A 420 21.24 9.72 22.27
C ARG A 420 20.26 10.44 21.33
N LEU A 421 18.96 10.13 21.42
CA LEU A 421 17.93 10.82 20.65
C LEU A 421 16.78 11.29 21.56
N ARG A 422 16.37 12.56 21.41
CA ARG A 422 15.04 13.06 21.74
C ARG A 422 14.42 13.60 20.46
N ALA A 423 13.27 13.05 20.07
CA ALA A 423 12.59 13.48 18.87
C ALA A 423 11.13 13.80 19.12
N LEU A 424 10.58 14.63 18.23
CA LEU A 424 9.17 14.97 18.18
C LEU A 424 8.63 14.67 16.78
N GLU A 425 7.68 13.74 16.71
CA GLU A 425 6.85 13.52 15.53
C GLU A 425 5.56 14.35 15.66
N VAL A 426 5.22 15.10 14.60
CA VAL A 426 3.94 15.80 14.47
C VAL A 426 3.24 15.34 13.20
N GLU A 427 2.15 14.58 13.35
CA GLU A 427 1.45 13.96 12.22
C GLU A 427 -0.08 14.08 12.39
N PRO A 428 -0.82 14.67 11.43
CA PRO A 428 -2.28 14.81 11.55
C PRO A 428 -3.05 13.50 11.49
N VAL A 429 -2.46 12.42 10.96
CA VAL A 429 -3.13 11.13 10.78
C VAL A 429 -3.11 10.30 12.08
N ALA A 430 -4.20 10.34 12.84
CA ALA A 430 -4.35 9.66 14.14
C ALA A 430 -4.13 8.14 14.08
N GLY A 431 -4.49 7.49 12.97
CA GLY A 431 -4.17 6.09 12.77
C GLY A 431 -2.65 5.87 12.73
N ALA A 432 -1.93 6.71 12.00
CA ALA A 432 -0.50 6.59 11.79
C ALA A 432 0.28 6.91 13.09
N THR A 433 -0.11 7.96 13.81
CA THR A 433 0.47 8.28 15.13
C THR A 433 0.20 7.19 16.17
N SER A 434 -1.00 6.60 16.18
CA SER A 434 -1.31 5.45 17.05
C SER A 434 -0.41 4.26 16.73
N ARG A 435 -0.12 3.98 15.45
CA ARG A 435 0.80 2.90 15.05
C ARG A 435 2.25 3.21 15.39
N LEU A 436 2.68 4.46 15.25
CA LEU A 436 4.00 4.91 15.71
C LEU A 436 4.14 4.72 17.22
N GLN A 437 3.16 5.17 18.02
CA GLN A 437 3.18 4.99 19.48
C GLN A 437 3.23 3.50 19.88
N GLN A 438 2.45 2.64 19.21
CA GLN A 438 2.52 1.19 19.42
C GLN A 438 3.91 0.63 19.08
N THR A 439 4.52 1.09 18.00
CA THR A 439 5.87 0.69 17.59
C THR A 439 6.90 1.11 18.65
N LEU A 440 6.86 2.38 19.09
CA LEU A 440 7.77 2.88 20.12
C LEU A 440 7.64 2.09 21.42
N ALA A 441 6.41 1.82 21.87
CA ALA A 441 6.17 1.07 23.09
C ALA A 441 6.69 -0.38 23.01
N ARG A 442 6.44 -1.11 21.91
CA ARG A 442 6.89 -2.50 21.74
C ARG A 442 8.41 -2.65 21.71
N ASN A 443 9.11 -1.62 21.24
CA ASN A 443 10.56 -1.64 21.08
C ASN A 443 11.29 -0.91 22.22
N GLY A 444 10.59 -0.43 23.26
CA GLY A 444 11.21 0.30 24.37
C GLY A 444 11.78 1.67 23.98
N LEU A 445 11.19 2.33 22.98
CA LEU A 445 11.64 3.61 22.41
C LEU A 445 10.72 4.79 22.74
N SER A 446 9.73 4.61 23.62
CA SER A 446 8.79 5.68 24.01
C SER A 446 9.46 6.93 24.57
N ASP A 447 10.63 6.78 25.19
CA ASP A 447 11.40 7.90 25.74
C ASP A 447 12.26 8.62 24.68
N ALA A 448 12.45 8.00 23.52
CA ALA A 448 13.23 8.57 22.41
C ALA A 448 12.38 9.50 21.55
N VAL A 449 11.09 9.20 21.35
CA VAL A 449 10.22 9.92 20.41
C VAL A 449 8.89 10.29 21.06
N SER A 450 8.62 11.60 21.17
CA SER A 450 7.31 12.15 21.48
C SER A 450 6.45 12.23 20.24
N VAL A 451 5.15 11.97 20.34
CA VAL A 451 4.23 11.97 19.19
C VAL A 451 3.05 12.91 19.45
N ARG A 452 2.77 13.81 18.51
CA ARG A 452 1.63 14.74 18.51
C ARG A 452 0.74 14.47 17.30
N THR A 453 -0.56 14.40 17.53
CA THR A 453 -1.55 14.16 16.46
C THR A 453 -2.30 15.44 16.11
N GLU A 454 -1.73 16.23 15.21
CA GLU A 454 -2.26 17.53 14.82
C GLU A 454 -1.69 18.01 13.47
N ALA A 455 -2.46 18.85 12.77
CA ALA A 455 -2.02 19.52 11.55
C ALA A 455 -1.30 20.84 11.88
N MET A 456 -0.19 21.10 11.20
CA MET A 456 0.65 22.29 11.41
C MET A 456 0.44 23.35 10.32
N GLY A 457 0.75 24.60 10.65
CA GLY A 457 0.76 25.75 9.75
C GLY A 457 1.56 26.92 10.33
N ASP A 458 1.15 28.16 10.03
CA ASP A 458 1.87 29.38 10.41
C ASP A 458 1.27 30.09 11.65
N GLY A 459 0.38 29.41 12.39
CA GLY A 459 -0.34 30.01 13.52
C GLY A 459 -1.51 30.91 13.13
N LYS A 460 -1.97 30.87 11.87
CA LYS A 460 -3.08 31.69 11.36
C LYS A 460 -4.25 30.86 10.84
N TYR A 461 -5.34 31.56 10.55
CA TYR A 461 -6.51 31.01 9.86
C TYR A 461 -6.25 30.90 8.36
N HIS A 462 -6.46 29.71 7.80
CA HIS A 462 -6.36 29.42 6.38
C HIS A 462 -7.71 29.00 5.81
N ASP A 463 -7.99 29.42 4.58
CA ASP A 463 -9.15 28.93 3.84
C ASP A 463 -8.93 27.46 3.47
N VAL A 464 -9.62 26.56 4.14
CA VAL A 464 -9.67 25.15 3.74
C VAL A 464 -10.69 25.03 2.61
N GLY A 465 -10.18 24.91 1.39
CA GLY A 465 -10.92 24.98 0.12
C GLY A 465 -12.03 23.94 -0.12
N SER A 466 -12.57 23.29 0.91
CA SER A 466 -13.78 22.48 0.78
C SER A 466 -14.86 22.91 1.79
N LEU A 467 -15.98 23.43 1.24
CA LEU A 467 -17.20 23.84 1.95
C LEU A 467 -17.81 22.74 2.86
N HIS A 468 -17.33 21.50 2.80
CA HIS A 468 -17.88 20.37 3.58
C HIS A 468 -17.13 20.09 4.88
N ILE A 469 -15.93 20.64 5.10
CA ILE A 469 -15.19 20.50 6.37
C ILE A 469 -15.82 21.39 7.47
N CYS A 470 -16.50 22.47 7.10
CA CYS A 470 -17.10 23.46 8.04
C CYS A 470 -18.49 23.08 8.54
N SER A 471 -18.99 21.89 8.21
CA SER A 471 -20.19 21.36 8.83
C SER A 471 -19.90 21.19 10.32
N ARG A 472 -20.34 22.16 11.13
CA ARG A 472 -20.05 22.42 12.56
C ARG A 472 -20.26 21.26 13.55
N LYS A 473 -20.47 20.02 13.11
CA LYS A 473 -20.79 18.87 13.97
C LYS A 473 -20.09 17.56 13.61
N ARG A 474 -19.27 17.49 12.55
CA ARG A 474 -18.60 16.22 12.21
C ARG A 474 -17.13 16.48 11.87
N PRO A 475 -16.17 15.94 12.67
CA PRO A 475 -14.78 16.00 12.28
C PRO A 475 -14.62 15.37 10.89
N SER A 476 -13.89 16.05 10.03
CA SER A 476 -13.41 15.54 8.75
C SER A 476 -12.51 14.35 9.03
N HIS A 477 -13.08 13.13 9.03
CA HIS A 477 -12.39 11.85 9.25
C HIS A 477 -11.71 11.72 10.64
N PRO A 478 -12.05 10.77 11.53
CA PRO A 478 -11.44 10.67 12.86
C PRO A 478 -9.97 10.25 12.81
N ASN A 479 -9.50 9.67 11.70
CA ASN A 479 -8.07 9.53 11.47
C ASN A 479 -7.37 10.86 11.15
N PHE A 480 -8.06 11.98 10.94
CA PHE A 480 -7.43 13.29 10.89
C PHE A 480 -7.82 14.04 12.15
N SER A 481 -6.89 14.14 13.08
CA SER A 481 -7.08 15.01 14.24
C SER A 481 -6.72 16.42 13.83
N VAL A 482 -7.70 17.13 13.30
CA VAL A 482 -7.70 18.58 13.45
C VAL A 482 -8.43 18.84 14.76
N LEU A 483 -7.73 19.35 15.76
CA LEU A 483 -8.38 19.84 16.97
C LEU A 483 -9.41 20.91 16.57
N GLN A 484 -10.68 20.54 16.48
CA GLN A 484 -11.81 21.49 16.43
C GLN A 484 -12.11 22.07 17.82
N HIS A 485 -11.34 21.69 18.84
CA HIS A 485 -11.52 22.17 20.20
C HIS A 485 -11.07 23.61 20.34
N ILE A 486 -12.07 24.48 20.61
CA ILE A 486 -12.12 25.47 21.70
C ILE A 486 -10.75 25.70 22.37
N LEU A 487 -9.81 26.29 21.65
CA LEU A 487 -8.65 26.89 22.29
C LEU A 487 -9.15 28.04 23.18
N PRO A 488 -8.50 28.33 24.32
CA PRO A 488 -8.75 29.53 25.09
C PRO A 488 -8.62 30.72 24.14
N LYS A 489 -9.77 31.31 23.76
CA LYS A 489 -9.92 32.42 22.81
C LYS A 489 -8.73 32.53 21.85
N ALA A 490 -8.79 31.86 20.68
CA ALA A 490 -8.04 32.37 19.52
C ALA A 490 -8.16 33.90 19.55
N PRO A 491 -7.05 34.66 19.47
CA PRO A 491 -7.06 36.09 19.73
C PRO A 491 -8.21 36.66 18.93
N ALA A 492 -9.19 37.25 19.63
CA ALA A 492 -10.45 37.63 19.03
C ALA A 492 -10.11 38.53 17.84
N GLU A 493 -10.24 37.99 16.62
CA GLU A 493 -9.93 38.76 15.42
C GLU A 493 -10.84 40.00 15.50
N PRO A 494 -10.27 41.21 15.46
CA PRO A 494 -11.07 42.42 15.46
C PRO A 494 -11.90 42.43 14.18
N ASP A 495 -13.20 42.16 14.35
CA ASP A 495 -14.30 42.59 13.48
C ASP A 495 -14.45 41.96 12.08
N THR A 496 -13.78 40.85 11.76
CA THR A 496 -14.09 40.10 10.53
C THR A 496 -15.23 39.13 10.77
N ARG A 497 -16.47 39.59 10.57
CA ARG A 497 -17.62 38.68 10.43
C ARG A 497 -17.25 37.66 9.35
N PRO A 498 -17.35 36.34 9.63
CA PRO A 498 -17.05 35.33 8.63
C PRO A 498 -17.93 35.58 7.41
N VAL A 499 -17.32 35.83 6.26
CA VAL A 499 -18.04 35.90 4.99
C VAL A 499 -18.77 34.58 4.84
N GLU A 500 -20.10 34.67 4.71
CA GLU A 500 -20.99 33.51 4.66
C GLU A 500 -20.54 32.58 3.51
N GLY A 501 -19.95 31.43 3.86
CA GLY A 501 -19.46 30.43 2.90
C GLY A 501 -17.95 30.18 2.87
N GLN A 502 -17.11 30.96 3.55
CA GLN A 502 -15.67 30.67 3.66
C GLN A 502 -15.30 29.89 4.92
N CYS A 503 -14.54 28.83 4.73
CA CYS A 503 -14.12 27.92 5.78
C CYS A 503 -12.72 28.28 6.25
N LYS A 504 -12.62 29.04 7.32
CA LYS A 504 -11.33 29.34 7.94
C LYS A 504 -11.00 28.30 9.00
N GLN A 505 -9.84 27.67 8.88
CA GLN A 505 -9.29 26.75 9.86
C GLN A 505 -7.99 27.33 10.42
N TRP A 506 -7.91 27.44 11.74
CA TRP A 506 -6.66 27.80 12.40
C TRP A 506 -5.71 26.60 12.39
N LEU A 507 -4.49 26.82 11.92
CA LEU A 507 -3.42 25.82 11.95
C LEU A 507 -2.35 26.29 12.92
N ARG A 508 -2.06 25.45 13.93
CA ARG A 508 -1.09 25.76 14.97
C ARG A 508 0.31 25.93 14.38
N ALA A 509 1.08 26.88 14.92
CA ALA A 509 2.47 27.08 14.54
C ALA A 509 3.37 26.02 15.19
N LEU A 510 4.43 25.58 14.50
CA LEU A 510 5.38 24.61 15.04
C LEU A 510 6.10 25.15 16.29
N ASP A 511 6.41 26.45 16.33
CA ASP A 511 6.96 27.12 17.52
C ASP A 511 6.11 26.88 18.77
N ASP A 512 4.78 26.99 18.64
CA ASP A 512 3.86 26.81 19.77
C ASP A 512 3.89 25.36 20.29
N VAL A 513 4.11 24.39 19.41
CA VAL A 513 4.21 22.96 19.78
C VAL A 513 5.54 22.69 20.48
N LEU A 514 6.63 23.29 20.00
CA LEU A 514 7.96 23.16 20.58
C LEU A 514 8.04 23.77 21.99
N GLU A 515 7.42 24.94 22.20
CA GLU A 515 7.34 25.58 23.53
C GLU A 515 6.57 24.71 24.55
N GLU A 516 5.61 23.91 24.09
CA GLU A 516 4.85 22.97 24.92
C GLU A 516 5.47 21.57 25.00
N TRP A 517 6.58 21.31 24.30
CA TRP A 517 7.20 19.99 24.27
C TRP A 517 8.02 19.76 25.55
N PRO A 518 7.57 18.93 26.51
CA PRO A 518 8.18 18.91 27.85
C PRO A 518 9.61 18.36 27.88
N ALA A 519 9.98 17.60 26.85
CA ALA A 519 11.33 17.08 26.73
C ALA A 519 12.33 18.17 26.36
N LEU A 520 11.93 19.16 25.56
CA LEU A 520 12.82 20.23 25.10
C LEU A 520 13.15 21.17 26.26
N PRO A 521 14.44 21.37 26.62
CA PRO A 521 14.82 22.38 27.60
C PRO A 521 14.39 23.77 27.13
N ARG A 522 14.06 24.69 28.06
CA ARG A 522 13.62 26.06 27.70
C ARG A 522 14.61 26.83 26.83
N GLU A 523 15.90 26.51 26.95
CA GLU A 523 16.99 27.08 26.15
C GLU A 523 17.60 26.02 25.20
N GLY A 524 16.89 24.91 24.99
CA GLY A 524 17.30 23.83 24.11
C GLY A 524 17.23 24.27 22.65
N SER A 525 18.20 23.80 21.85
CA SER A 525 18.17 23.94 20.40
C SER A 525 17.65 22.66 19.76
N ILE A 526 17.03 22.81 18.60
CA ILE A 526 16.70 21.67 17.72
C ILE A 526 17.83 21.52 16.71
N ASP A 527 18.39 20.32 16.62
CA ASP A 527 19.50 20.03 15.71
C ASP A 527 19.03 19.86 14.28
N ILE A 528 17.92 19.13 14.11
CA ILE A 528 17.39 18.79 12.78
C ILE A 528 15.87 18.96 12.79
N VAL A 529 15.36 19.67 11.79
CA VAL A 529 13.94 19.73 11.48
C VAL A 529 13.70 19.18 10.08
N ARG A 530 12.79 18.22 9.97
CA ARG A 530 12.30 17.70 8.69
C ARG A 530 10.82 18.02 8.54
N VAL A 531 10.46 18.69 7.46
CA VAL A 531 9.07 18.95 7.09
C VAL A 531 8.76 18.15 5.82
N LYS A 532 7.75 17.28 5.88
CA LYS A 532 7.23 16.53 4.75
C LYS A 532 5.71 16.44 4.86
N ALA A 533 5.00 17.46 4.42
CA ALA A 533 3.56 17.55 4.62
C ALA A 533 2.80 17.38 3.31
N ALA A 534 1.64 16.71 3.37
CA ALA A 534 0.68 16.74 2.26
C ALA A 534 0.06 18.13 2.06
N GLY A 535 0.16 19.01 3.07
CA GLY A 535 -0.25 20.41 3.02
C GLY A 535 0.86 21.34 2.53
N SER A 536 0.83 22.59 3.00
CA SER A 536 1.84 23.60 2.62
C SER A 536 3.03 23.56 3.56
N GLU A 537 4.13 22.94 3.13
CA GLU A 537 5.40 22.95 3.85
C GLU A 537 5.93 24.37 4.13
N PRO A 538 5.83 25.35 3.20
CA PRO A 538 6.23 26.73 3.49
C PRO A 538 5.46 27.36 4.66
N LEU A 539 4.17 27.05 4.85
CA LEU A 539 3.40 27.55 5.99
C LEU A 539 3.89 26.95 7.31
N ILE A 540 4.22 25.65 7.32
CA ILE A 540 4.76 24.98 8.51
C ILE A 540 6.12 25.59 8.87
N VAL A 541 6.99 25.83 7.89
CA VAL A 541 8.29 26.49 8.09
C VAL A 541 8.10 27.93 8.58
N ALA A 542 7.11 28.67 8.07
CA ALA A 542 6.78 30.00 8.58
C ALA A 542 6.31 29.96 10.04
N GLY A 543 5.65 28.88 10.46
CA GLY A 543 5.29 28.63 11.85
C GLY A 543 6.46 28.27 12.78
N LEU A 544 7.70 28.20 12.27
CA LEU A 544 8.93 27.99 13.05
C LEU A 544 9.73 29.31 13.24
N ALA A 545 9.16 30.45 12.84
CA ALA A 545 9.89 31.73 12.74
C ALA A 545 10.61 32.15 14.05
N ARG A 546 10.07 31.86 15.23
CA ARG A 546 10.70 32.22 16.52
C ARG A 546 11.95 31.40 16.79
N HIS A 547 11.90 30.08 16.59
CA HIS A 547 13.09 29.24 16.71
C HIS A 547 14.12 29.53 15.62
N LEU A 548 13.66 29.86 14.39
CA LEU A 548 14.57 30.27 13.31
C LEU A 548 15.31 31.57 13.65
N ALA A 549 14.63 32.56 14.22
CA ALA A 549 15.22 33.85 14.59
C ALA A 549 16.21 33.77 15.77
N GLY A 550 16.06 32.77 16.64
CA GLY A 550 16.96 32.53 17.76
C GLY A 550 18.21 31.71 17.43
N GLY A 551 18.24 31.02 16.28
CA GLY A 551 19.32 30.11 15.89
C GLY A 551 20.29 30.68 14.84
N THR A 552 21.56 30.26 14.88
CA THR A 552 22.51 30.41 13.76
C THR A 552 22.29 29.30 12.73
N PHE A 553 21.81 29.62 11.54
CA PHE A 553 21.43 28.64 10.51
C PHE A 553 22.57 28.23 9.56
N SER A 554 22.62 26.95 9.24
CA SER A 554 23.27 26.37 8.06
C SER A 554 22.18 25.71 7.21
N SER A 555 21.92 26.19 5.99
CA SER A 555 20.92 25.59 5.09
C SER A 555 21.60 24.67 4.08
N THR A 556 21.19 23.40 4.02
CA THR A 556 21.47 22.49 2.89
C THR A 556 20.15 22.14 2.20
N GLY A 557 20.07 22.44 0.90
CA GLY A 557 18.86 22.32 0.08
C GLY A 557 18.72 20.96 -0.61
#